data_AF-A0A5K0YEA2-F1
#
_entry.id   AF-A0A5K0YEA2-F1
#
_cell.length_a   1.000
_cell.length_b   1.000
_cell.length_c   1.000
_cell.angle_alpha   90.00
_cell.angle_beta   90.00
_cell.angle_gamma   90.00
#
_symmetry.space_group_name_H-M   'P 1'
#
loop_
_entity.id
_entity.type
_entity.pdbx_description
1 polymer ?
#
loop_
_entity_poly.entity_id
_entity_poly.type
_entity_poly.pdbx_seq_one_letter_code
_entity_poly.pdbx_strand_id
1 'polypeptide(L)'
;IGGGNLSEKKKALQYLISRCDVLVFIGRMAFQFMHALGMPVPPNLVESGSIKDATMLIRFAQERNVYIMVPEDFLCTKVSSPNTFSVISSNCSLN
;
A
#
# COMPACT_ATOMS: atom_id res chain seq x y z
N ILE A 1 3.10 -7.03 -5.99
CA ILE A 1 3.61 -5.81 -6.65
C ILE A 1 4.30 -4.95 -5.60
N GLY A 2 5.57 -4.64 -5.80
CA GLY A 2 6.38 -3.89 -4.85
C GLY A 2 6.99 -2.61 -5.43
N GLY A 3 7.91 -2.01 -4.66
CA GLY A 3 8.55 -0.74 -5.00
C GLY A 3 7.73 0.47 -4.53
N GLY A 4 7.89 1.60 -5.21
CA GLY A 4 7.07 2.81 -5.04
C GLY A 4 6.63 3.35 -6.40
N ASN A 5 6.43 4.66 -6.49
CA ASN A 5 6.02 5.42 -7.67
C ASN A 5 4.71 4.87 -8.27
N LEU A 6 3.63 4.93 -7.50
CA LEU A 6 2.32 4.46 -7.95
C LEU A 6 1.90 5.15 -9.25
N SER A 7 2.23 6.42 -9.39
CA SER A 7 1.86 7.26 -10.54
C SER A 7 2.38 6.72 -11.87
N GLU A 8 3.61 6.20 -11.89
CA GLU A 8 4.26 5.65 -13.08
C GLU A 8 3.71 4.26 -13.45
N LYS A 9 3.14 3.54 -12.47
CA LYS A 9 2.71 2.15 -12.62
C LYS A 9 1.22 1.98 -12.89
N LYS A 10 0.42 3.06 -12.90
CA LYS A 10 -1.05 3.02 -13.08
C LYS A 10 -1.51 2.17 -14.25
N LYS A 11 -0.92 2.36 -15.44
CA LYS A 11 -1.32 1.63 -16.65
C LYS A 11 -1.08 0.12 -16.52
N ALA A 12 0.07 -0.26 -15.94
CA ALA A 12 0.38 -1.65 -15.67
C ALA A 12 -0.57 -2.24 -14.62
N LEU A 13 -0.90 -1.48 -13.57
CA LEU A 13 -1.85 -1.91 -12.55
C LEU A 13 -3.26 -2.10 -13.09
N GLN A 14 -3.75 -1.19 -13.94
CA GLN A 14 -5.03 -1.34 -14.62
C GLN A 14 -5.07 -2.61 -15.48
N TYR A 15 -3.98 -2.88 -16.21
CA TYR A 15 -3.86 -4.11 -16.99
C TYR A 15 -3.92 -5.36 -16.10
N LEU A 16 -3.17 -5.38 -14.99
CA LEU A 16 -3.15 -6.52 -14.06
C LEU A 16 -4.51 -6.72 -13.37
N ILE A 17 -5.19 -5.64 -12.96
CA ILE A 17 -6.55 -5.71 -12.41
C ILE A 17 -7.54 -6.32 -13.43
N SER A 18 -7.30 -6.20 -14.72
CA SER A 18 -8.16 -6.85 -15.73
C SER A 18 -7.88 -8.35 -15.95
N ARG A 19 -6.86 -8.92 -15.30
CA ARG A 19 -6.35 -10.27 -15.58
C ARG A 19 -6.20 -11.17 -14.36
N CYS A 20 -6.03 -10.59 -13.19
CA CYS A 20 -5.76 -11.33 -11.96
C CYS A 20 -6.98 -11.35 -11.05
N ASP A 21 -7.15 -12.42 -10.27
CA ASP A 21 -8.17 -12.50 -9.22
C ASP A 21 -7.73 -11.80 -7.93
N VAL A 22 -6.43 -11.77 -7.68
CA VAL A 22 -5.84 -11.19 -6.46
C VAL A 22 -4.58 -10.41 -6.82
N LEU A 23 -4.43 -9.22 -6.21
CA LEU A 23 -3.24 -8.40 -6.27
C LEU A 23 -2.74 -8.10 -4.86
N VAL A 24 -1.52 -8.56 -4.57
CA VAL A 24 -0.83 -8.28 -3.31
C VAL A 24 0.11 -7.10 -3.51
N PHE A 25 -0.01 -6.05 -2.70
CA PHE A 25 0.88 -4.89 -2.69
C PHE A 25 1.84 -4.94 -1.50
N ILE A 26 3.12 -4.71 -1.75
CA ILE A 26 4.19 -4.74 -0.72
C ILE A 26 5.12 -3.53 -0.88
N GLY A 27 5.99 -3.29 0.10
CA GLY A 27 6.92 -2.15 0.08
C GLY A 27 6.20 -0.79 0.14
N ARG A 28 6.84 0.27 -0.36
CA ARG A 28 6.27 1.64 -0.28
C ARG A 28 4.95 1.77 -1.04
N MET A 29 4.70 0.94 -2.06
CA MET A 29 3.45 0.94 -2.79
C MET A 29 2.26 0.55 -1.91
N ALA A 30 2.44 -0.40 -0.99
CA ALA A 30 1.38 -0.84 -0.08
C ALA A 30 0.82 0.33 0.72
N PHE A 31 1.67 1.26 1.18
CA PHE A 31 1.27 2.42 1.97
C PHE A 31 0.25 3.32 1.26
N GLN A 32 0.31 3.41 -0.07
CA GLN A 32 -0.63 4.23 -0.83
C GLN A 32 -2.03 3.62 -0.81
N PHE A 33 -2.11 2.29 -0.98
CA PHE A 33 -3.36 1.53 -0.90
C PHE A 33 -3.90 1.47 0.52
N MET A 34 -3.05 1.20 1.51
CA MET A 34 -3.42 1.22 2.92
C MET A 34 -4.02 2.56 3.34
N HIS A 35 -3.37 3.67 2.99
CA HIS A 35 -3.89 5.00 3.29
C HIS A 35 -5.21 5.28 2.56
N ALA A 36 -5.35 4.87 1.30
CA ALA A 36 -6.61 4.99 0.56
C ALA A 36 -7.74 4.10 1.13
N LEU A 37 -7.40 3.00 1.80
CA LEU A 37 -8.32 2.13 2.54
C LEU A 37 -8.64 2.66 3.95
N GLY A 38 -8.07 3.80 4.36
CA GLY A 38 -8.29 4.41 5.67
C GLY A 38 -7.44 3.85 6.81
N MET A 39 -6.40 3.08 6.50
CA MET A 39 -5.47 2.54 7.50
C MET A 39 -4.47 3.61 7.95
N PRO A 40 -3.97 3.55 9.20
CA PRO A 40 -2.97 4.48 9.69
C PRO A 40 -1.64 4.28 8.94
N VAL A 41 -1.20 5.31 8.23
CA VAL A 41 0.09 5.31 7.51
C VAL A 41 0.80 6.65 7.78
N PRO A 42 2.09 6.63 8.17
CA PRO A 42 2.88 7.84 8.32
C PRO A 42 2.87 8.70 7.04
N PRO A 43 2.58 10.01 7.13
CA PRO A 43 2.46 10.87 5.94
C PRO A 43 3.70 10.90 5.04
N ASN A 44 4.90 10.76 5.62
CA ASN A 44 6.17 10.71 4.88
C ASN A 44 6.37 9.44 4.04
N LEU A 45 5.56 8.40 4.27
CA LEU A 45 5.54 7.17 3.49
C LEU A 45 4.49 7.21 2.36
N VAL A 46 3.64 8.26 2.34
CA VAL A 46 2.64 8.47 1.30
C VAL A 46 3.21 9.37 0.19
N GLU A 47 3.09 8.92 -1.05
CA GLU A 47 3.53 9.68 -2.23
C GLU A 47 2.54 10.80 -2.55
N SER A 48 3.04 11.98 -2.90
CA SER A 48 2.20 13.13 -3.25
C SER A 48 1.27 12.80 -4.43
N GLY A 49 -0.04 13.08 -4.27
CA GLY A 49 -1.05 12.82 -5.29
C GLY A 49 -1.44 11.36 -5.51
N SER A 50 -0.73 10.41 -4.89
CA SER A 50 -0.95 8.96 -5.09
C SER A 50 -2.28 8.45 -4.55
N ILE A 51 -2.86 9.11 -3.54
CA ILE A 51 -4.12 8.68 -2.92
C ILE A 51 -5.27 8.69 -3.92
N LYS A 52 -5.35 9.69 -4.80
CA LYS A 52 -6.37 9.72 -5.86
C LYS A 52 -6.25 8.51 -6.78
N ASP A 53 -5.02 8.10 -7.09
CA ASP A 53 -4.74 6.98 -7.98
C ASP A 53 -5.01 5.64 -7.30
N ALA A 54 -4.59 5.48 -6.04
CA ALA A 54 -4.88 4.30 -5.24
C ALA A 54 -6.40 4.09 -5.09
N THR A 55 -7.14 5.15 -4.76
CA THR A 55 -8.61 5.10 -4.67
C THR A 55 -9.27 4.70 -5.99
N MET A 56 -8.79 5.23 -7.12
CA MET A 56 -9.27 4.84 -8.44
C MET A 56 -9.02 3.35 -8.72
N LEU A 57 -7.81 2.86 -8.43
CA LEU A 57 -7.42 1.46 -8.65
C LEU A 57 -8.19 0.50 -7.73
N ILE A 58 -8.45 0.89 -6.48
CA ILE A 58 -9.27 0.12 -5.55
C ILE A 58 -10.69 -0.03 -6.08
N ARG A 59 -11.32 1.06 -6.54
CA ARG A 59 -12.66 0.99 -7.16
C ARG A 59 -12.68 0.10 -8.40
N PHE A 60 -11.68 0.24 -9.26
CA PHE A 60 -11.55 -0.55 -10.48
C PHE A 60 -11.36 -2.05 -10.21
N ALA A 61 -10.69 -2.40 -9.10
CA ALA A 61 -10.55 -3.78 -8.64
C ALA A 61 -11.88 -4.31 -8.07
N GLN A 62 -12.58 -3.51 -7.25
CA GLN A 62 -13.90 -3.86 -6.72
C GLN A 62 -14.92 -4.14 -7.84
N GLU A 63 -14.96 -3.30 -8.87
CA GLU A 63 -15.84 -3.48 -10.05
C GLU A 63 -15.58 -4.80 -10.80
N ARG A 64 -14.37 -5.37 -10.68
CA ARG A 64 -13.99 -6.63 -11.31
C ARG A 64 -13.91 -7.82 -10.36
N ASN A 65 -14.32 -7.66 -9.10
CA ASN A 65 -14.16 -8.69 -8.08
C ASN A 65 -12.70 -9.14 -7.90
N VAL A 66 -11.75 -8.21 -8.05
CA VAL A 66 -10.32 -8.46 -7.79
C VAL A 66 -9.99 -8.06 -6.37
N TYR A 67 -9.42 -9.00 -5.62
CA TYR A 67 -9.02 -8.76 -4.24
C TYR A 67 -7.70 -8.00 -4.17
N ILE A 68 -7.69 -6.88 -3.47
CA ILE A 68 -6.47 -6.14 -3.12
C ILE A 68 -6.04 -6.57 -1.73
N MET A 69 -4.83 -7.09 -1.61
CA MET A 69 -4.21 -7.43 -0.32
C MET A 69 -3.03 -6.51 -0.04
N VAL A 70 -2.91 -6.11 1.22
CA VAL A 70 -1.83 -5.27 1.76
C VAL A 70 -1.25 -5.97 3.00
N PRO A 71 -0.04 -5.62 3.45
CA PRO A 71 0.58 -6.25 4.62
C PRO A 71 -0.22 -5.96 5.90
N GLU A 72 -0.33 -6.97 6.78
CA GLU A 72 -1.00 -6.86 8.08
C GLU A 72 -0.05 -6.44 9.21
N ASP A 73 1.26 -6.52 8.97
CA ASP A 73 2.32 -6.14 9.89
C ASP A 73 3.59 -5.70 9.17
N PHE A 74 4.49 -5.07 9.93
CA PHE A 74 5.77 -4.56 9.47
C PHE A 74 6.84 -4.80 10.52
N LEU A 75 8.02 -5.24 10.09
CA LEU A 75 9.22 -5.20 10.91
C LEU A 75 9.79 -3.78 10.89
N CYS A 76 9.76 -3.11 12.03
CA CYS A 76 10.18 -1.72 12.16
C CYS A 76 11.37 -1.58 13.11
N THR A 77 12.21 -0.58 12.86
CA THR A 77 13.26 -0.13 13.78
C THR A 77 13.06 1.34 14.10
N LYS A 78 13.42 1.76 15.30
CA LYS A 78 13.47 3.18 15.65
C LYS A 78 14.76 3.78 15.12
N VAL A 79 14.70 5.04 14.66
CA VAL A 79 15.88 5.80 14.22
C VAL A 79 16.92 5.92 15.35
N SER A 80 16.46 6.01 16.60
CA SER A 80 17.32 6.09 17.79
C SER A 80 17.95 4.76 18.22
N SER A 81 17.47 3.61 17.72
CA SER A 81 17.95 2.28 18.14
C SER A 81 17.97 1.31 16.94
N PRO A 82 18.90 1.48 15.98
CA PRO A 82 18.88 0.80 14.68
C PRO A 82 19.06 -0.74 14.73
N ASN A 83 19.48 -1.29 15.88
CA ASN A 83 19.69 -2.73 16.07
C ASN A 83 18.52 -3.41 16.80
N THR A 84 17.46 -2.66 17.13
CA THR A 84 16.29 -3.18 17.82
C THR A 84 15.10 -3.14 16.87
N PHE A 85 14.56 -4.32 16.59
CA PHE A 85 13.40 -4.47 15.72
C PHE A 85 12.16 -4.85 16.53
N SER A 86 11.01 -4.35 16.10
CA SER A 86 9.70 -4.72 16.63
C SER A 86 8.74 -4.95 15.47
N VAL A 87 7.88 -5.96 15.59
CA VAL A 87 6.76 -6.16 14.67
C VAL A 87 5.63 -5.23 15.09
N ILE A 88 5.13 -4.44 14.14
CA ILE A 88 4.03 -3.51 14.34
C ILE A 88 2.90 -3.90 13.38
N SER A 89 1.69 -4.09 13.92
CA SER A 89 0.51 -4.35 13.08
C SER A 89 0.11 -3.11 12.29
N SER A 90 -0.35 -3.32 11.05
CA SER A 90 -0.87 -2.30 10.14
C SER A 90 -2.05 -1.50 10.70
N ASN A 91 -2.74 -2.03 11.71
CA ASN A 91 -3.89 -1.37 12.35
C ASN A 91 -3.48 -0.48 13.53
N CYS A 92 -2.19 -0.45 13.88
CA CYS A 92 -1.68 0.33 15.00
C CYS A 92 -1.24 1.71 14.51
N SER A 93 -1.68 2.77 15.19
CA SER A 93 -1.17 4.12 14.95
C SER A 93 0.30 4.18 15.32
N LEU A 94 1.17 4.44 14.34
CA LEU A 94 2.58 4.71 14.56
C LEU A 94 2.71 6.12 15.15
N ASN A 95 2.80 6.20 16.48
CA ASN A 95 3.13 7.42 17.24
C ASN A 95 4.64 7.56 17.41
#